data_AF-A0A5B8V3G7-F1
#
_entry.id   AF-A0A5B8V3G7-F1
#
_cell.length_a   1.000
_cell.length_b   1.000
_cell.length_c   1.000
_cell.angle_alpha   90.00
_cell.angle_beta   90.00
_cell.angle_gamma   90.00
#
_symmetry.space_group_name_H-M   'P 1'
#
loop_
_entity.id
_entity.type
_entity.pdbx_description
1 polymer ?
#
loop_
_entity_poly.entity_id
_entity_poly.type
_entity_poly.pdbx_seq_one_letter_code
_entity_poly.pdbx_strand_id
1 'polypeptide(L)' 'MFENRMKTLAELQKEASEIQLKIRRLLLNNYNYDDGIADQLTKIATIADLRKKFVALEREIRERTGE' A
#
# COMPACT_ATOMS: atom_id res chain seq x y z
N MET A 1 -24.12 8.43 12.80
CA MET A 1 -23.30 9.44 12.11
C MET A 1 -21.85 9.01 12.24
N PHE A 2 -21.24 8.49 11.16
CA PHE A 2 -19.81 8.19 11.17
C PHE A 2 -19.09 9.50 10.82
N GLU A 3 -18.48 10.14 11.82
CA GLU A 3 -17.54 11.22 11.55
C GLU A 3 -16.43 10.67 10.65
N ASN A 4 -16.40 11.12 9.39
CA ASN A 4 -15.23 11.04 8.54
C ASN A 4 -14.15 11.93 9.18
N ARG A 5 -13.50 11.44 10.24
CA ARG A 5 -12.31 12.10 10.78
C ARG A 5 -11.25 12.03 9.71
N MET A 6 -10.95 13.19 9.12
CA MET A 6 -9.79 13.34 8.26
C MET A 6 -8.57 12.86 9.04
N LYS A 7 -7.89 11.84 8.52
CA LYS A 7 -6.63 11.36 9.09
C LYS A 7 -5.65 12.53 9.20
N THR A 8 -4.91 12.58 10.29
CA THR A 8 -3.80 13.52 10.48
C THR A 8 -2.66 13.20 9.49
N LEU A 9 -1.77 14.17 9.24
CA LEU A 9 -0.62 13.96 8.37
C LEU A 9 0.28 12.81 8.87
N ALA A 10 0.47 12.72 10.19
CA ALA A 10 1.25 11.64 10.81
C ALA A 10 0.61 10.25 10.58
N GLU A 11 -0.72 10.16 10.63
CA GLU A 11 -1.44 8.92 10.33
C GLU A 11 -1.31 8.52 8.85
N LEU A 12 -1.38 9.48 7.93
CA LEU A 12 -1.17 9.23 6.49
C LEU A 12 0.25 8.74 6.20
N GLN A 13 1.26 9.37 6.80
CA GLN A 13 2.67 8.97 6.65
C GLN A 13 2.93 7.57 7.23
N LYS A 14 2.30 7.27 8.37
CA LYS A 14 2.37 5.93 8.97
C LYS A 14 1.73 4.89 8.04
N GLU A 15 0.55 5.16 7.51
CA GLU A 15 -0.15 4.26 6.59
C GLU A 15 0.64 4.03 5.29
N ALA A 16 1.22 5.09 4.71
CA ALA A 16 2.08 4.98 3.54
C ALA A 16 3.29 4.07 3.83
N SER A 17 3.94 4.24 4.98
CA SER A 17 5.07 3.41 5.43
C SER A 17 4.67 1.95 5.62
N GLU A 18 3.49 1.69 6.19
CA GLU A 18 2.95 0.34 6.38
C GLU A 18 2.65 -0.35 5.04
N ILE A 19 2.06 0.38 4.08
CA ILE A 19 1.80 -0.14 2.73
C ILE A 19 3.11 -0.46 2.02
N GLN A 20 4.11 0.42 2.11
CA GLN A 20 5.42 0.20 1.53
C GLN A 20 6.08 -1.07 2.11
N LEU A 21 6.02 -1.25 3.43
CA LEU A 21 6.54 -2.45 4.08
C LEU A 21 5.79 -3.72 3.63
N LYS A 22 4.46 -3.64 3.47
CA LYS A 22 3.64 -4.75 2.99
C LYS A 22 4.00 -5.14 1.55
N ILE A 23 4.17 -4.17 0.66
CA ILE A 23 4.64 -4.40 -0.71
C ILE A 23 6.02 -5.08 -0.68
N ARG A 24 6.95 -4.57 0.13
CA ARG A 24 8.30 -5.14 0.24
C ARG A 24 8.27 -6.59 0.72
N ARG A 25 7.46 -6.91 1.73
CA ARG A 25 7.28 -8.29 2.22
C ARG A 25 6.71 -9.21 1.15
N LEU A 26 5.70 -8.76 0.40
CA LEU A 26 5.11 -9.56 -0.68
C LEU A 26 6.10 -9.82 -1.81
N LEU A 27 6.95 -8.84 -2.14
CA LEU A 27 7.99 -8.99 -3.17
C LEU A 27 9.12 -9.94 -2.72
N LEU A 28 9.53 -9.88 -1.45
CA LEU A 28 10.55 -10.78 -0.91
C LEU A 28 10.03 -12.22 -0.77
N ASN A 29 8.76 -12.39 -0.43
CA ASN A 29 8.08 -13.69 -0.33
C ASN A 29 7.44 -14.13 -1.67
N ASN A 30 7.85 -13.53 -2.79
CA ASN A 30 7.23 -13.76 -4.10
C ASN A 30 7.70 -15.08 -4.76
N TYR A 31 8.77 -15.69 -4.26
CA TYR A 31 9.29 -16.96 -4.76
C TYR A 31 9.09 -18.07 -3.72
N ASN A 32 7.92 -18.70 -3.73
CA ASN A 32 7.76 -20.04 -3.18
C ASN A 32 7.65 -21.01 -4.36
N TYR A 33 8.48 -22.04 -4.36
CA TYR A 33 8.50 -23.05 -5.42
C TYR A 33 7.16 -23.80 -5.56
N ASP A 34 6.39 -23.88 -4.48
CA ASP A 34 5.09 -24.56 -4.41
C ASP A 34 3.90 -23.68 -4.84
N ASP A 35 4.12 -22.39 -5.16
CA ASP A 35 3.02 -21.51 -5.61
C ASP A 35 2.58 -21.89 -7.03
N GLY A 36 1.27 -22.07 -7.23
CA GLY A 36 0.70 -22.17 -8.56
C GLY A 36 0.69 -20.83 -9.30
N ILE A 37 0.46 -20.87 -10.62
CA ILE A 37 0.32 -19.66 -11.45
C ILE A 37 -0.80 -18.74 -10.91
N ALA A 38 -1.89 -19.33 -10.40
CA ALA A 38 -3.00 -18.57 -9.80
C ALA A 38 -2.58 -17.79 -8.55
N ASP A 39 -1.73 -18.38 -7.70
CA ASP A 39 -1.21 -17.75 -6.49
C ASP A 39 -0.28 -16.58 -6.85
N GLN A 40 0.57 -16.78 -7.86
CA GLN A 40 1.45 -15.73 -8.38
C GLN A 40 0.66 -14.55 -8.94
N LEU A 41 -0.38 -14.80 -9.76
CA LEU A 41 -1.24 -13.75 -10.30
C LEU A 41 -1.99 -13.00 -9.18
N THR A 42 -2.45 -13.71 -8.15
CA THR A 42 -3.11 -13.10 -6.99
C THR A 42 -2.16 -12.20 -6.21
N LYS A 43 -0.90 -12.62 -6.01
CA LYS A 43 0.14 -11.80 -5.38
C LYS A 43 0.44 -10.55 -6.20
N ILE A 44 0.57 -10.68 -7.52
CA ILE A 44 0.80 -9.53 -8.43
C ILE A 44 -0.35 -8.55 -8.36
N ALA A 45 -1.61 -9.02 -8.43
CA ALA A 45 -2.79 -8.17 -8.32
C ALA A 45 -2.83 -7.44 -6.97
N THR A 46 -2.54 -8.14 -5.87
CA THR A 46 -2.47 -7.56 -4.53
C THR A 46 -1.40 -6.46 -4.45
N ILE A 47 -0.21 -6.69 -5.02
CA ILE A 47 0.86 -5.69 -5.07
C ILE A 47 0.43 -4.47 -5.90
N ALA A 48 -0.23 -4.67 -7.03
CA ALA A 48 -0.70 -3.59 -7.88
C ALA A 48 -1.72 -2.70 -7.15
N ASP A 49 -2.66 -3.29 -6.42
CA ASP A 49 -3.64 -2.54 -5.64
C ASP A 49 -3.01 -1.79 -4.47
N LEU A 50 -2.04 -2.39 -3.79
CA LEU A 50 -1.27 -1.70 -2.75
C LEU A 50 -0.51 -0.51 -3.30
N ARG A 51 0.10 -0.63 -4.49
CA ARG A 51 0.79 0.49 -5.15
C ARG A 51 -0.17 1.62 -5.50
N LYS A 52 -1.37 1.32 -6.00
CA LYS A 52 -2.40 2.34 -6.26
C LYS A 52 -2.76 3.11 -4.98
N LYS A 53 -2.98 2.40 -3.88
CA LYS A 53 -3.28 3.01 -2.57
C LYS A 53 -2.13 3.87 -2.06
N PHE A 54 -0.90 3.38 -2.19
CA PHE A 54 0.31 4.12 -1.81
C PHE A 54 0.41 5.45 -2.56
N VAL A 55 0.27 5.43 -3.89
CA VAL A 55 0.33 6.65 -4.72
C VAL A 55 -0.77 7.64 -4.37
N ALA A 56 -1.98 7.16 -4.06
CA ALA A 56 -3.07 8.03 -3.61
C ALA A 56 -2.74 8.71 -2.26
N LEU A 57 -2.16 7.98 -1.31
CA LEU A 57 -1.72 8.53 -0.02
C LEU A 57 -0.56 9.50 -0.18
N GLU A 58 0.44 9.18 -1.02
CA GLU A 58 1.55 10.10 -1.29
C GLU A 58 1.07 11.41 -1.91
N ARG A 59 0.09 11.34 -2.82
CA ARG A 59 -0.54 12.51 -3.40
C ARG A 59 -1.24 13.35 -2.32
N GLU A 60 -2.01 12.72 -1.44
CA GLU A 60 -2.71 13.41 -0.36
C GLU A 60 -1.73 14.05 0.65
N ILE A 61 -0.64 13.35 0.99
CA ILE A 61 0.44 13.88 1.82
C ILE A 61 1.03 15.13 1.16
N ARG A 62 1.38 15.03 -0.13
CA ARG A 62 1.97 16.11 -0.91
C ARG A 62 1.06 17.35 -0.97
N GLU A 63 -0.23 17.15 -1.27
CA GLU A 63 -1.23 18.21 -1.29
C GLU A 63 -1.36 18.93 0.08
N ARG A 64 -1.10 18.23 1.19
CA ARG A 64 -1.15 18.77 2.55
C ARG A 64 0.16 19.40 3.02
N THR A 65 1.31 18.94 2.51
CA THR A 65 2.63 19.49 2.87
C THR A 65 3.05 20.65 1.96
N GLY A 66 2.43 20.79 0.79
CA GLY A 66 2.76 21.84 -0.18
C GLY A 66 4.07 21.59 -0.95
N GLU A 67 4.56 20.36 -0.93
CA GLU A 67 5.66 19.87 -1.78
C GLU A 67 5.16 19.40 -3.16
#